data_AF-A0A4Z2CLR3-F1
#
_entry.id   AF-A0A4Z2CLR3-F1
#
_cell.length_a   1.000
_cell.length_b   1.000
_cell.length_c   1.000
_cell.angle_alpha   90.00
_cell.angle_beta   90.00
_cell.angle_gamma   90.00
#
_symmetry.space_group_name_H-M   'P 1'
#
loop_
_entity.id
_entity.type
_entity.pdbx_description
1 polymer ?
#
loop_
_entity_poly.entity_id
_entity_poly.type
_entity_poly.pdbx_seq_one_letter_code
_entity_poly.pdbx_strand_id
1 'polypeptide(L)'
;MPLVANSVLFAIISLASTFLMSLAYKNSKAPLMERIAIRRTEAITKEVNSEACKDKKLSKKNREDIVRERTKKVADYESTTFSIFYNNCLFLLLLLLLSAVLHHFSNQINYSVSMLIAAGATAFLSSG
;
A
#
# COMPACT_ATOMS: atom_id res chain seq x y z
N MET A 1 -34.17 -18.99 0.22
CA MET A 1 -33.41 -17.73 0.37
C MET A 1 -32.11 -17.83 -0.40
N PRO A 2 -31.96 -17.17 -1.56
CA PRO A 2 -30.80 -17.32 -2.45
C PRO A 2 -29.48 -16.79 -1.85
N LEU A 3 -29.55 -15.92 -0.84
CA LEU A 3 -28.37 -15.40 -0.14
C LEU A 3 -27.69 -16.48 0.73
N VAL A 4 -28.49 -17.32 1.41
CA VAL A 4 -27.97 -18.40 2.27
C VAL A 4 -27.30 -19.49 1.43
N ALA A 5 -27.88 -19.83 0.27
CA ALA A 5 -27.32 -20.83 -0.64
C ALA A 5 -25.96 -20.41 -1.23
N ASN A 6 -25.77 -19.11 -1.51
CA ASN A 6 -24.52 -18.59 -2.07
C ASN A 6 -23.53 -18.08 -1.03
N SER A 7 -23.90 -18.08 0.25
CA SER A 7 -23.08 -17.52 1.35
C SER A 7 -21.66 -18.10 1.40
N VAL A 8 -21.53 -19.41 1.13
CA VAL A 8 -20.24 -20.11 1.08
C VAL A 8 -19.37 -19.57 -0.05
N LEU A 9 -19.94 -19.34 -1.24
CA LEU A 9 -19.22 -18.80 -2.38
C LEU A 9 -18.79 -17.35 -2.12
N PHE A 10 -19.66 -16.53 -1.53
CA PHE A 10 -19.29 -15.17 -1.11
C PHE A 10 -18.10 -15.19 -0.14
N ALA A 11 -18.14 -16.05 0.87
CA ALA A 11 -17.07 -16.18 1.86
C ALA A 11 -15.73 -16.59 1.23
N ILE A 12 -15.75 -17.59 0.33
CA ILE A 12 -14.55 -18.07 -0.38
C ILE A 12 -13.93 -16.94 -1.22
N ILE A 13 -14.76 -16.25 -2.01
CA ILE A 13 -14.28 -15.14 -2.86
C ILE A 13 -13.74 -13.99 -2.01
N SER A 14 -14.43 -13.61 -0.93
CA SER A 14 -13.95 -12.55 -0.03
C SER A 14 -12.62 -12.91 0.61
N LEU A 15 -12.43 -14.15 1.06
CA LEU A 15 -11.17 -14.62 1.63
C LEU A 15 -10.05 -14.61 0.58
N ALA A 16 -10.32 -15.09 -0.64
CA ALA A 16 -9.36 -15.08 -1.73
C ALA A 16 -8.93 -13.65 -2.11
N SER A 17 -9.89 -12.73 -2.28
CA SER A 17 -9.59 -11.32 -2.58
C SER A 17 -8.83 -10.64 -1.43
N THR A 18 -9.17 -10.94 -0.18
CA THR A 18 -8.43 -10.42 0.99
C THR A 18 -6.98 -10.91 1.00
N PHE A 19 -6.75 -12.19 0.68
CA PHE A 19 -5.41 -12.74 0.57
C PHE A 19 -4.60 -12.05 -0.53
N LEU A 20 -5.17 -11.87 -1.73
CA LEU A 20 -4.53 -11.15 -2.83
C LEU A 20 -4.19 -9.70 -2.46
N MET A 21 -5.10 -9.01 -1.76
CA MET A 21 -4.87 -7.64 -1.31
C MET A 21 -3.75 -7.56 -0.27
N SER A 22 -3.67 -8.53 0.64
CA SER A 22 -2.58 -8.63 1.62
C SER A 22 -1.22 -8.77 0.94
N LEU A 23 -1.15 -9.52 -0.17
CA LEU A 23 0.07 -9.61 -0.99
C LEU A 23 0.40 -8.26 -1.67
N ALA A 24 -0.60 -7.56 -2.21
CA ALA A 24 -0.42 -6.24 -2.79
C ALA A 24 0.19 -5.26 -1.76
N TYR A 25 -0.36 -5.18 -0.54
CA TYR A 25 0.19 -4.26 0.47
C TYR A 25 1.66 -4.55 0.80
N LYS A 26 2.07 -5.82 0.82
CA LYS A 26 3.47 -6.20 1.07
C LYS A 26 4.37 -5.81 -0.10
N ASN A 27 3.92 -6.03 -1.33
CA ASN A 27 4.71 -5.78 -2.53
C ASN A 27 5.00 -4.29 -2.76
N SER A 28 4.00 -3.41 -2.57
CA SER A 28 4.20 -1.97 -2.78
C SER A 28 4.99 -1.27 -1.67
N LYS A 29 5.06 -1.82 -0.45
CA LYS A 29 5.69 -1.12 0.68
C LYS A 29 7.20 -0.92 0.49
N ALA A 30 7.92 -1.97 0.10
CA ALA A 30 9.38 -1.95 -0.01
C ALA A 30 9.92 -0.92 -1.03
N PRO A 31 9.46 -0.89 -2.31
CA PRO A 31 9.95 0.08 -3.29
C PRO A 31 9.56 1.52 -2.92
N LEU A 32 8.39 1.73 -2.33
CA LEU A 32 7.98 3.06 -1.88
C LEU A 32 8.82 3.58 -0.72
N MET A 33 9.13 2.72 0.25
CA MET A 33 9.97 3.09 1.39
C MET A 33 11.35 3.57 0.93
N GLU A 34 11.96 2.89 -0.04
CA GLU A 34 13.25 3.31 -0.60
C GLU A 34 13.17 4.68 -1.29
N ARG A 35 12.15 4.87 -2.15
CA ARG A 35 11.94 6.15 -2.87
C ARG A 35 11.68 7.31 -1.90
N ILE A 36 10.88 7.08 -0.86
CA ILE A 36 10.57 8.08 0.16
C ILE A 36 11.82 8.37 1.00
N ALA A 37 12.58 7.35 1.39
CA ALA A 37 13.82 7.52 2.14
C ALA A 37 14.81 8.41 1.37
N ILE A 38 15.02 8.16 0.07
CA ILE A 38 15.90 8.99 -0.77
C ILE A 38 15.47 10.46 -0.75
N ARG A 39 14.17 10.75 -0.96
CA ARG A 39 13.65 12.13 -0.97
C ARG A 39 13.68 12.81 0.41
N ARG A 40 13.40 12.06 1.48
CA ARG A 40 13.34 12.61 2.85
C ARG A 40 14.73 12.79 3.47
N THR A 41 15.73 12.02 3.02
CA THR A 41 17.11 12.13 3.53
C THR A 41 17.66 13.55 3.37
N GLU A 42 17.45 14.21 2.22
CA GLU A 42 17.98 15.55 1.96
C GLU A 42 17.38 16.61 2.90
N ALA A 43 16.06 16.58 3.08
CA ALA A 43 15.35 17.49 3.98
C ALA A 43 15.75 17.26 5.45
N ILE A 44 15.78 16.00 5.90
CA ILE A 44 16.15 15.63 7.28
C ILE A 44 17.62 15.95 7.56
N THR A 45 18.52 15.78 6.59
CA THR A 45 19.93 16.17 6.73
C THR A 45 20.07 17.67 6.96
N LYS A 46 19.28 18.49 6.25
CA LYS A 46 19.27 19.95 6.43
C LYS A 46 18.73 20.34 7.82
N GLU A 47 17.65 19.69 8.28
CA GLU A 47 17.10 19.91 9.62
C GLU A 47 18.10 19.54 10.72
N VAL A 48 18.69 18.34 10.66
CA VAL A 48 19.67 17.87 11.64
C VAL A 48 20.92 18.75 11.65
N ASN A 49 21.39 19.22 10.49
CA ASN A 49 22.51 20.16 10.43
C ASN A 49 22.16 21.53 11.05
N SER A 50 20.92 22.00 10.91
CA SER A 50 20.46 23.24 11.54
C SER A 50 20.31 23.13 13.07
N GLU A 51 19.85 21.98 13.57
CA GLU A 51 19.80 21.66 15.01
C GLU A 51 21.23 21.55 15.58
N ALA A 52 22.15 20.92 14.83
CA ALA A 52 23.53 20.74 15.24
C ALA A 52 24.36 22.04 15.28
N CYS A 53 23.94 23.10 14.59
CA CYS A 53 24.54 24.43 14.76
C CYS A 53 24.24 25.05 16.14
N LYS A 54 23.16 24.62 16.80
CA LYS A 54 22.81 25.05 18.16
C LYS A 54 23.54 24.23 19.22
N ASP A 55 23.73 22.93 18.99
CA ASP A 55 24.50 22.02 19.85
C ASP A 55 25.89 21.70 19.28
N LYS A 56 26.89 22.52 19.66
CA LYS A 56 28.30 22.39 19.23
C LYS A 56 29.01 21.07 19.61
N LYS A 57 28.36 20.15 20.33
CA LYS A 57 28.96 18.91 20.88
C LYS A 57 28.71 17.62 20.08
N LEU A 58 28.01 17.67 18.94
CA LEU A 58 27.72 16.46 18.15
C LEU A 58 28.84 16.10 17.16
N SER A 59 29.40 14.89 17.31
CA SER A 59 30.34 14.27 16.35
C SER A 59 29.67 13.94 15.02
N LYS A 60 30.41 14.01 13.90
CA LYS A 60 29.90 13.74 12.54
C LYS A 60 29.19 12.39 12.42
N LYS A 61 29.76 11.35 13.03
CA LYS A 61 29.18 9.98 13.02
C LYS A 61 27.80 9.92 13.68
N ASN A 62 27.64 10.55 14.85
CA ASN A 62 26.36 10.56 15.55
C ASN A 62 25.27 11.29 14.74
N ARG A 63 25.64 12.29 13.92
CA ARG A 63 24.68 13.00 13.05
C ARG A 63 24.18 12.11 11.92
N GLU A 64 25.08 11.38 11.28
CA GLU A 64 24.71 10.43 10.22
C GLU A 64 23.77 9.33 10.75
N ASP A 65 24.01 8.84 11.97
CA ASP A 65 23.14 7.88 12.63
C ASP A 65 21.74 8.45 12.93
N ILE A 66 21.66 9.69 13.42
CA ILE A 66 20.37 10.38 13.67
C ILE A 66 19.59 10.59 12.37
N VAL A 67 20.26 11.07 11.31
CA VAL A 67 19.64 11.27 9.99
C VAL A 67 19.10 9.94 9.48
N ARG A 68 19.89 8.86 9.57
CA ARG A 68 19.49 7.54 9.11
C ARG A 68 18.29 7.00 9.89
N GLU A 69 18.27 7.15 11.20
CA GLU A 69 17.16 6.68 12.04
C GLU A 69 15.89 7.49 11.80
N ARG A 70 15.97 8.83 11.76
CA ARG A 70 14.82 9.70 11.47
C ARG A 70 14.25 9.42 10.09
N THR A 71 15.12 9.30 9.08
CA THR A 71 14.70 8.98 7.71
C THR A 71 14.03 7.62 7.64
N LYS A 72 14.58 6.59 8.31
CA LYS A 72 13.97 5.26 8.34
C LYS A 72 12.58 5.27 8.98
N LYS A 73 12.40 5.99 10.09
CA LYS A 73 11.09 6.11 10.77
C LYS A 73 10.06 6.82 9.89
N VAL A 74 10.43 7.95 9.28
CA VAL A 74 9.54 8.71 8.40
C VAL A 74 9.20 7.90 7.15
N ALA A 75 10.19 7.27 6.53
CA ALA A 75 9.98 6.44 5.34
C ALA A 75 9.08 5.24 5.63
N ASP A 76 9.21 4.57 6.77
CA ASP A 76 8.35 3.43 7.12
C ASP A 76 6.89 3.86 7.36
N TYR A 77 6.68 5.00 8.02
CA TYR A 77 5.36 5.55 8.26
C TYR A 77 4.66 6.04 6.97
N GLU A 78 5.36 6.85 6.18
CA GLU A 78 4.83 7.40 4.92
C GLU A 78 4.61 6.29 3.88
N SER A 79 5.53 5.33 3.76
CA SER A 79 5.36 4.20 2.82
C SER A 79 4.19 3.31 3.21
N THR A 80 4.04 2.96 4.49
CA THR A 80 2.92 2.13 4.95
C THR A 80 1.59 2.81 4.66
N THR A 81 1.47 4.10 4.98
CA THR A 81 0.24 4.87 4.74
C THR A 81 -0.08 4.95 3.25
N PHE A 82 0.92 5.25 2.42
CA PHE A 82 0.73 5.37 0.98
C PHE A 82 0.39 4.02 0.34
N SER A 83 1.08 2.93 0.70
CA SER A 83 0.79 1.60 0.17
C SER A 83 -0.64 1.15 0.49
N ILE A 84 -1.13 1.44 1.70
CA ILE A 84 -2.52 1.13 2.08
C ILE A 84 -3.49 1.97 1.23
N PHE A 85 -3.28 3.28 1.15
CA PHE A 85 -4.19 4.17 0.43
C PHE A 85 -4.23 3.86 -1.08
N TYR A 86 -3.07 3.75 -1.72
CA TYR A 86 -2.95 3.54 -3.16
C TYR A 86 -3.58 2.22 -3.59
N ASN A 87 -3.26 1.11 -2.91
CA ASN A 87 -3.82 -0.20 -3.26
C ASN A 87 -5.34 -0.25 -3.01
N ASN A 88 -5.85 0.40 -1.95
CA ASN A 88 -7.30 0.48 -1.74
C ASN A 88 -8.01 1.30 -2.82
N CYS A 89 -7.47 2.47 -3.19
CA CYS A 89 -8.04 3.28 -4.26
C CYS A 89 -8.04 2.55 -5.60
N LEU A 90 -6.92 1.89 -5.94
CA LEU A 90 -6.78 1.12 -7.17
C LEU A 90 -7.77 -0.06 -7.20
N PHE A 91 -7.88 -0.80 -6.09
CA PHE A 91 -8.85 -1.88 -5.96
C PHE A 91 -10.29 -1.42 -6.18
N LEU A 92 -10.70 -0.35 -5.48
CA LEU A 92 -12.06 0.18 -5.58
C LEU A 92 -12.36 0.69 -7.00
N LEU A 93 -11.40 1.38 -7.62
CA LEU A 93 -11.55 1.87 -8.99
C LEU A 93 -11.75 0.71 -9.97
N LEU A 94 -10.89 -0.32 -9.91
CA LEU A 94 -11.02 -1.50 -10.76
C LEU A 94 -12.33 -2.25 -10.49
N LEU A 95 -12.69 -2.44 -9.22
CA LEU A 95 -13.92 -3.13 -8.83
C LEU A 95 -15.15 -2.43 -9.40
N LEU A 96 -15.23 -1.10 -9.31
CA LEU A 96 -16.34 -0.33 -9.85
C LEU A 96 -16.40 -0.39 -11.38
N LEU A 97 -15.25 -0.26 -12.07
CA LEU A 97 -15.20 -0.36 -13.53
C LEU A 97 -15.62 -1.74 -14.02
N LEU A 98 -15.08 -2.80 -13.42
CA LEU A 98 -15.43 -4.16 -13.79
C LEU A 98 -16.89 -4.46 -13.49
N SER A 99 -17.39 -4.05 -12.33
CA SER A 99 -18.78 -4.31 -11.98
C SER A 99 -19.77 -3.59 -12.91
N ALA A 100 -19.43 -2.37 -13.35
CA ALA A 100 -20.21 -1.62 -14.33
C ALA A 100 -20.22 -2.31 -15.71
N VAL A 101 -19.07 -2.82 -16.17
CA VAL A 101 -18.97 -3.55 -17.44
C VAL A 101 -19.70 -4.90 -17.39
N LEU A 102 -19.58 -5.62 -16.27
CA LEU A 102 -20.20 -6.94 -16.08
C LEU A 102 -21.67 -6.86 -15.61
N HIS A 103 -22.29 -5.68 -15.62
CA HIS A 103 -23.66 -5.49 -15.12
C HIS A 103 -24.71 -6.32 -15.88
N HIS A 104 -24.45 -6.68 -17.14
CA HIS A 104 -25.36 -7.50 -17.94
C HIS A 104 -25.36 -8.99 -17.57
N PHE A 105 -24.40 -9.47 -16.77
CA PHE A 105 -24.33 -10.86 -16.32
C PHE A 105 -25.10 -11.08 -15.02
N SER A 106 -25.26 -12.35 -14.61
CA SER A 106 -25.87 -12.67 -13.32
C SER A 106 -25.08 -12.07 -12.16
N ASN A 107 -25.78 -11.65 -11.09
CA ASN A 107 -25.18 -11.00 -9.92
C ASN A 107 -24.04 -11.82 -9.28
N GLN A 108 -24.14 -13.16 -9.33
CA GLN A 108 -23.12 -14.07 -8.78
C GLN A 108 -21.83 -14.03 -9.60
N ILE A 109 -21.94 -14.02 -10.93
CA ILE A 109 -20.80 -13.97 -11.85
C ILE A 109 -20.16 -12.59 -11.76
N ASN A 110 -20.96 -11.51 -11.78
CA ASN A 110 -20.45 -10.15 -11.66
C ASN A 110 -19.65 -9.98 -10.37
N TYR A 111 -20.19 -10.38 -9.21
CA TYR A 111 -19.47 -10.29 -7.93
C TYR A 111 -18.15 -11.08 -7.95
N SER A 112 -18.21 -12.36 -8.32
CA SER A 112 -17.05 -13.27 -8.22
C SER A 112 -15.91 -12.83 -9.14
N VAL A 113 -16.26 -12.50 -10.39
CA VAL A 113 -15.28 -12.11 -11.41
C VAL A 113 -14.72 -10.72 -11.10
N SER A 114 -15.57 -9.74 -10.76
CA SER A 114 -15.11 -8.38 -10.46
C SER A 114 -14.22 -8.35 -9.22
N MET A 115 -14.58 -9.08 -8.15
CA MET A 115 -13.77 -9.15 -6.92
C MET A 115 -12.41 -9.82 -7.13
N LEU A 116 -12.38 -10.94 -7.85
CA LEU A 116 -11.12 -11.67 -8.09
C LEU A 116 -10.22 -10.92 -9.06
N ILE A 117 -10.75 -10.39 -10.16
CA ILE A 117 -9.93 -9.66 -11.13
C ILE A 117 -9.46 -8.33 -10.55
N ALA A 118 -10.30 -7.57 -9.83
CA ALA A 118 -9.86 -6.34 -9.20
C ALA A 118 -8.75 -6.59 -8.17
N ALA A 119 -8.89 -7.62 -7.33
CA ALA A 119 -7.87 -7.97 -6.34
C ALA A 119 -6.59 -8.50 -7.01
N GLY A 120 -6.72 -9.35 -8.03
CA GLY A 120 -5.59 -9.92 -8.77
C GLY A 120 -4.82 -8.87 -9.57
N ALA A 121 -5.52 -7.99 -10.28
CA ALA A 121 -4.90 -6.90 -11.03
C ALA A 121 -4.25 -5.86 -10.10
N THR A 122 -4.86 -5.58 -8.94
CA THR A 122 -4.22 -4.73 -7.91
C THR A 122 -2.94 -5.38 -7.40
N ALA A 123 -2.95 -6.69 -7.11
CA ALA A 123 -1.76 -7.41 -6.67
C ALA A 123 -0.65 -7.40 -7.73
N PHE A 124 -1.00 -7.57 -9.01
CA PHE A 124 -0.04 -7.55 -10.12
C PHE A 124 0.57 -6.16 -10.34
N LEU A 125 -0.26 -5.12 -10.37
CA LEU A 125 0.18 -3.73 -10.53
C LEU A 125 0.98 -3.23 -9.32
N SER A 126 0.75 -3.81 -8.16
CA SER A 126 1.45 -3.49 -6.92
C SER A 126 2.86 -4.09 -6.83
N SER A 127 3.15 -5.13 -7.63
CA SER A 127 4.47 -5.77 -7.75
C SER A 127 5.42 -5.15 -8.79
N GLY A 128 4.94 -4.21 -9.62
CA GLY A 128 5.75 -3.46 -10.58
C GLY A 128 6.11 -2.07 -10.08
#